data_AF-A0A6J4TBV4-F1
#
_entry.id   AF-A0A6J4TBV4-F1
#
_cell.length_a   1.000
_cell.length_b   1.000
_cell.length_c   1.000
_cell.angle_alpha   90.00
_cell.angle_beta   90.00
_cell.angle_gamma   90.00
#
_symmetry.space_group_name_H-M   'P 1'
#
loop_
_entity.id
_entity.type
_entity.pdbx_description
1 polymer ?
#
loop_
_entity_poly.entity_id
_entity_poly.type
_entity_poly.pdbx_seq_one_letter_code
_entity_poly.pdbx_strand_id
1 'polypeptide(L)'
;DLIIDNVPNILAQIRAGAVRALATATEARLPQLPDVPTTPEAGLPALRFGTWFGLVAPPGTPAAVAERLSAAVDAALRDPEIGGRLAEQGAVPGGGTPEAFGRFMEAERAKLEPVVRGSGMRAD
;
A
#
# COMPACT_ATOMS: atom_id res chain seq x y z
N ASP A 1 -2.71 -18.91 14.72
CA ASP A 1 -3.59 -17.85 15.26
C ASP A 1 -3.10 -16.43 14.99
N LEU A 2 -2.36 -16.18 13.90
CA LEU A 2 -1.91 -14.84 13.50
C LEU A 2 -2.12 -14.67 12.00
N ILE A 3 -2.45 -13.45 11.58
CA ILE A 3 -2.62 -13.07 10.19
C ILE A 3 -1.82 -11.80 9.91
N ILE A 4 -1.26 -11.70 8.71
CA ILE A 4 -0.70 -10.48 8.14
C ILE A 4 -1.62 -10.11 6.98
N ASP A 5 -2.28 -8.96 7.07
CA ASP A 5 -3.27 -8.53 6.09
C ASP A 5 -3.22 -7.00 5.92
N ASN A 6 -3.88 -6.51 4.88
CA ASN A 6 -4.03 -5.10 4.60
C ASN A 6 -5.02 -4.49 5.59
N VAL A 7 -4.66 -3.34 6.17
CA VAL A 7 -5.51 -2.64 7.15
C VAL A 7 -6.94 -2.42 6.66
N PRO A 8 -7.22 -2.00 5.41
CA PRO A 8 -8.59 -1.86 4.93
C PRO A 8 -9.48 -3.10 5.04
N ASN A 9 -8.89 -4.30 4.98
CA ASN A 9 -9.64 -5.56 5.08
C ASN A 9 -10.06 -5.89 6.52
N ILE A 10 -9.27 -5.44 7.51
CA ILE A 10 -9.37 -5.88 8.91
C ILE A 10 -9.66 -4.76 9.92
N LEU A 11 -9.71 -3.50 9.47
CA LEU A 11 -9.84 -2.33 10.34
C LEU A 11 -11.11 -2.37 11.18
N ALA A 12 -12.22 -2.84 10.62
CA ALA A 12 -13.49 -2.96 11.34
C ALA A 12 -13.39 -3.98 12.49
N GLN A 13 -12.71 -5.10 12.27
CA GLN A 13 -12.50 -6.17 13.23
C GLN A 13 -11.55 -5.73 14.35
N ILE A 14 -10.52 -4.93 14.02
CA ILE A 14 -9.66 -4.28 15.01
C ILE A 14 -10.48 -3.32 15.88
N ARG A 15 -11.27 -2.43 15.26
CA ARG A 15 -12.11 -1.46 15.99
C ARG A 15 -13.18 -2.13 16.86
N ALA A 16 -13.70 -3.29 16.42
CA ALA A 16 -14.65 -4.09 17.18
C ALA A 16 -14.00 -4.91 18.31
N GLY A 17 -12.66 -4.94 18.41
CA GLY A 17 -11.94 -5.75 19.39
C GLY A 17 -11.95 -7.25 19.11
N ALA A 18 -12.42 -7.68 17.93
CA ALA A 18 -12.46 -9.09 17.54
C ALA A 18 -11.06 -9.64 17.21
N VAL A 19 -10.15 -8.76 16.78
CA VAL A 19 -8.72 -9.06 16.62
C VAL A 19 -7.88 -7.97 17.26
N ARG A 20 -6.66 -8.33 17.69
CA ARG A 20 -5.69 -7.38 18.23
C ARG A 20 -4.64 -7.05 17.18
N ALA A 21 -4.56 -5.78 16.79
CA ALA A 21 -3.47 -5.29 15.96
C ALA A 21 -2.15 -5.28 16.77
N LEU A 22 -1.13 -5.95 16.27
CA LEU A 22 0.17 -6.07 16.96
C LEU A 22 1.19 -5.05 16.45
N ALA A 23 1.26 -4.85 15.13
CA ALA A 23 2.10 -3.85 14.49
C ALA A 23 1.56 -3.52 13.08
N THR A 24 1.87 -2.34 12.56
CA THR A 24 1.69 -1.98 11.16
C THR A 24 3.01 -2.07 10.40
N ALA A 25 3.03 -2.66 9.21
CA ALA A 25 4.24 -2.81 8.39
C ALA A 25 4.61 -1.53 7.58
N THR A 26 4.03 -0.40 7.98
CA THR A 26 4.23 0.93 7.40
C THR A 26 5.44 1.63 8.03
N GLU A 27 5.96 2.66 7.37
CA GLU A 27 7.07 3.46 7.91
C GLU A 27 6.64 4.35 9.09
N ALA A 28 5.44 4.92 9.01
CA ALA A 28 4.84 5.73 10.06
C ALA A 28 3.53 5.08 10.55
N ARG A 29 3.14 5.41 11.77
CA ARG A 29 1.86 4.98 12.35
C ARG A 29 0.70 5.51 11.50
N LEU A 30 -0.32 4.68 11.35
CA LEU A 30 -1.54 5.09 10.66
C LEU A 30 -2.39 5.95 11.61
N PRO A 31 -2.96 7.06 11.14
CA PRO A 31 -3.89 7.87 11.95
C PRO A 31 -5.07 7.05 12.50
N GLN A 32 -5.42 5.95 11.82
CA GLN A 32 -6.57 5.13 12.14
C GLN A 32 -6.28 4.09 13.22
N LEU A 33 -4.99 3.89 13.51
CA LEU A 33 -4.44 2.98 14.50
C LEU A 33 -3.26 3.66 15.23
N PRO A 34 -3.47 4.83 15.87
CA PRO A 34 -2.38 5.65 16.39
C PRO A 34 -1.62 4.97 17.54
N ASP A 35 -2.27 4.05 18.26
CA ASP A 35 -1.69 3.30 19.37
C ASP A 35 -0.93 2.05 18.92
N VAL A 36 -1.12 1.60 17.67
CA VAL A 36 -0.45 0.41 17.13
C VAL A 36 0.95 0.80 16.65
N PRO A 37 2.01 0.12 17.14
CA PRO A 37 3.37 0.43 16.72
C PRO A 37 3.62 0.04 15.26
N THR A 38 4.59 0.70 14.63
CA THR A 38 5.12 0.22 13.36
C THR A 38 6.05 -0.99 13.58
N THR A 39 6.32 -1.78 12.54
CA THR A 39 7.28 -2.89 12.64
C THR A 39 8.69 -2.43 13.04
N PRO A 40 9.24 -1.27 12.59
CA PRO A 40 10.46 -0.73 13.18
C PRO A 40 10.38 -0.43 14.68
N GLU A 41 9.30 0.19 15.15
CA GLU A 41 9.12 0.50 16.58
C GLU A 41 8.99 -0.77 17.43
N ALA A 42 8.45 -1.85 16.84
CA ALA A 42 8.35 -3.16 17.47
C ALA A 42 9.64 -4.00 17.39
N GLY A 43 10.76 -3.44 16.92
CA GLY A 43 12.05 -4.13 16.84
C GLY A 43 12.21 -5.04 15.60
N LEU A 44 11.35 -4.90 14.60
CA LEU A 44 11.36 -5.64 13.33
C LEU A 44 11.57 -4.70 12.12
N PRO A 45 12.66 -3.91 12.06
CA PRO A 45 12.83 -2.88 11.03
C PRO A 45 12.97 -3.43 9.60
N ALA A 46 13.32 -4.71 9.45
CA ALA A 46 13.39 -5.39 8.17
C ALA A 46 11.99 -5.79 7.63
N LEU A 47 10.98 -5.88 8.49
CA LEU A 47 9.61 -6.25 8.13
C LEU A 47 8.81 -5.01 7.69
N ARG A 48 9.31 -4.29 6.68
CA ARG A 48 8.60 -3.16 6.05
C ARG A 48 7.94 -3.62 4.76
N PHE A 49 6.63 -3.80 4.81
CA PHE A 49 5.86 -4.38 3.73
C PHE A 49 4.50 -3.69 3.64
N GLY A 50 4.44 -2.62 2.85
CA GLY A 50 3.20 -1.91 2.56
C GLY A 50 2.58 -2.45 1.28
N THR A 51 1.35 -2.93 1.35
CA THR A 51 0.59 -3.26 0.14
C THR A 51 0.17 -1.97 -0.55
N TRP A 52 0.34 -1.93 -1.87
CA TRP A 52 -0.03 -0.79 -2.71
C TRP A 52 -0.96 -1.25 -3.83
N PHE A 53 -1.74 -0.29 -4.34
CA PHE A 53 -2.63 -0.48 -5.47
C PHE A 53 -2.40 0.63 -6.48
N GLY A 54 -2.54 0.31 -7.76
CA GLY A 54 -2.43 1.31 -8.83
C GLY A 54 -3.01 0.80 -10.14
N LEU A 55 -3.00 1.67 -11.14
CA LEU A 55 -3.54 1.39 -12.46
C LEU A 55 -2.40 1.23 -13.47
N VAL A 56 -2.50 0.19 -14.29
CA VAL A 56 -1.56 -0.10 -15.36
C VAL A 56 -2.33 -0.25 -16.67
N ALA A 57 -1.73 0.19 -17.78
CA ALA A 57 -2.30 0.06 -19.11
C ALA A 57 -1.49 -0.93 -19.94
N PRO A 58 -2.07 -1.52 -21.01
CA PRO A 58 -1.36 -2.44 -21.88
C PRO A 58 -0.09 -1.83 -22.51
N PRO A 59 0.93 -2.65 -22.83
CA PRO A 59 2.08 -2.20 -23.61
C PRO A 59 1.65 -1.54 -24.93
N GLY A 60 2.29 -0.43 -25.28
CA GLY A 60 1.97 0.34 -26.49
C GLY A 60 0.81 1.34 -26.33
N THR A 61 0.22 1.47 -25.13
CA THR A 61 -0.72 2.56 -24.83
C THR A 61 -0.05 3.91 -25.11
N PRO A 62 -0.67 4.82 -25.91
CA PRO A 62 -0.09 6.12 -26.19
C PRO A 62 0.13 6.95 -24.92
N ALA A 63 1.28 7.64 -24.84
CA ALA A 63 1.65 8.43 -23.65
C ALA A 63 0.56 9.42 -23.23
N ALA A 64 -0.02 10.15 -24.19
CA ALA A 64 -1.11 11.10 -23.92
C ALA A 64 -2.36 10.45 -23.27
N VAL A 65 -2.63 9.17 -23.56
CA VAL A 65 -3.74 8.45 -22.91
C VAL A 65 -3.38 8.09 -21.47
N ALA A 66 -2.16 7.60 -21.24
CA ALA A 66 -1.66 7.28 -19.91
C ALA A 66 -1.60 8.54 -19.01
N GLU A 67 -1.10 9.65 -19.54
CA GLU A 67 -1.07 10.94 -18.85
C GLU A 67 -2.48 11.42 -18.47
N ARG A 68 -3.45 11.35 -19.40
CA ARG A 68 -4.82 11.75 -19.11
C ARG A 68 -5.47 10.89 -18.02
N LEU A 69 -5.22 9.58 -18.03
CA LEU A 69 -5.71 8.68 -16.99
C LEU A 69 -5.05 8.98 -15.65
N SER A 70 -3.72 9.18 -15.63
CA SER A 70 -2.98 9.54 -14.42
C SER A 70 -3.50 10.83 -13.81
N ALA A 71 -3.71 11.87 -14.63
CA ALA A 71 -4.25 13.15 -14.19
C ALA A 71 -5.66 13.02 -13.60
N ALA A 72 -6.53 12.19 -14.19
CA ALA A 72 -7.87 11.95 -13.66
C ALA A 72 -7.84 11.21 -12.30
N VAL A 73 -6.96 10.22 -12.16
CA VAL A 73 -6.76 9.48 -10.90
C VAL A 73 -6.22 10.40 -9.82
N ASP A 74 -5.21 11.20 -10.15
CA ASP A 74 -4.56 12.15 -9.24
C ASP A 74 -5.55 13.25 -8.80
N ALA A 75 -6.45 13.69 -9.69
CA ALA A 75 -7.56 14.57 -9.32
C ALA A 75 -8.56 13.89 -8.37
N ALA A 76 -8.95 12.64 -8.65
CA ALA A 76 -9.86 11.89 -7.80
C ALA A 76 -9.27 11.62 -6.40
N LEU A 77 -7.97 11.32 -6.30
CA LEU A 77 -7.32 11.09 -5.00
C LEU A 77 -7.20 12.36 -4.16
N ARG A 78 -7.18 13.55 -4.80
CA ARG A 78 -7.22 14.86 -4.12
C ARG A 78 -8.63 15.34 -3.78
N ASP A 79 -9.65 14.73 -4.37
CA ASP A 79 -11.03 15.03 -4.01
C ASP A 79 -11.28 14.63 -2.54
N PRO A 80 -11.76 15.54 -1.68
CA PRO A 80 -11.92 15.25 -0.26
C PRO A 80 -12.90 14.11 0.04
N GLU A 81 -13.91 13.88 -0.80
CA GLU A 81 -14.85 12.79 -0.61
C GLU A 81 -14.17 11.45 -0.91
N ILE A 82 -13.49 11.35 -2.05
CA ILE A 82 -12.85 10.11 -2.48
C ILE A 82 -11.61 9.81 -1.62
N GLY A 83 -10.69 10.77 -1.51
CA GLY A 83 -9.48 10.63 -0.71
C GLY A 83 -9.79 10.44 0.77
N GLY A 84 -10.80 11.15 1.29
CA GLY A 84 -11.27 11.00 2.67
C GLY A 84 -11.80 9.60 2.96
N ARG A 85 -12.65 9.05 2.09
CA ARG A 85 -13.19 7.68 2.29
C ARG A 85 -12.10 6.61 2.23
N LEU A 86 -11.11 6.76 1.34
CA LEU A 86 -9.94 5.88 1.30
C LEU A 86 -9.13 5.98 2.61
N ALA A 87 -8.90 7.20 3.10
CA ALA A 87 -8.20 7.43 4.35
C ALA A 87 -8.95 6.81 5.55
N GLU A 88 -10.27 6.99 5.64
CA GLU A 88 -11.11 6.42 6.70
C GLU A 88 -11.01 4.90 6.79
N GLN A 89 -10.82 4.24 5.65
CA GLN A 89 -10.60 2.79 5.52
C GLN A 89 -9.15 2.38 5.85
N GLY A 90 -8.25 3.32 6.13
CA GLY A 90 -6.86 3.06 6.47
C GLY A 90 -5.93 2.94 5.26
N ALA A 91 -6.39 3.32 4.06
CA ALA A 91 -5.51 3.53 2.92
C ALA A 91 -4.80 4.89 3.03
N VAL A 92 -3.63 5.01 2.41
CA VAL A 92 -2.93 6.28 2.25
C VAL A 92 -3.06 6.67 0.78
N PRO A 93 -3.86 7.69 0.42
CA PRO A 93 -3.99 8.11 -0.97
C PRO A 93 -2.62 8.41 -1.58
N GLY A 94 -2.34 7.74 -2.69
CA GLY A 94 -1.16 8.00 -3.51
C GLY A 94 -1.41 9.13 -4.51
N GLY A 95 -0.78 9.01 -5.68
CA GLY A 95 -0.93 9.94 -6.79
C GLY A 95 0.38 10.06 -7.57
N GLY A 96 0.50 11.13 -8.35
CA GLY A 96 1.71 11.45 -9.11
C GLY A 96 1.62 11.15 -10.61
N THR A 97 2.77 10.88 -11.22
CA THR A 97 2.89 10.72 -12.68
C THR A 97 3.08 9.24 -13.07
N PRO A 98 2.78 8.86 -14.32
CA PRO A 98 3.06 7.51 -14.82
C PRO A 98 4.52 7.09 -14.62
N GLU A 99 5.47 8.01 -14.82
CA GLU A 99 6.90 7.73 -14.67
C GLU A 99 7.28 7.52 -13.20
N ALA A 100 6.71 8.31 -12.29
CA ALA A 100 6.93 8.15 -10.86
C ALA A 100 6.40 6.79 -10.37
N PHE A 101 5.20 6.41 -10.81
CA PHE A 101 4.62 5.12 -10.49
C PHE A 101 5.41 3.96 -11.10
N GLY A 102 5.90 4.11 -12.34
CA GLY A 102 6.81 3.16 -12.97
C GLY A 102 8.09 2.93 -12.15
N ARG A 103 8.76 4.01 -11.72
CA ARG A 103 9.94 3.91 -10.84
C ARG A 103 9.65 3.22 -9.51
N PHE A 104 8.48 3.50 -8.92
CA PHE A 104 8.05 2.85 -7.69
C PHE A 104 7.86 1.33 -7.88
N MET A 105 7.21 0.90 -8.96
CA MET A 105 7.06 -0.53 -9.27
C MET A 105 8.41 -1.22 -9.46
N GLU A 106 9.37 -0.58 -10.13
CA GLU A 106 10.72 -1.14 -10.28
C GLU A 106 11.43 -1.30 -8.94
N ALA A 107 11.31 -0.30 -8.06
CA ALA A 107 11.90 -0.34 -6.73
C ALA A 107 11.30 -1.44 -5.85
N GLU A 108 9.97 -1.60 -5.88
CA GLU A 108 9.28 -2.66 -5.13
C GLU A 108 9.65 -4.05 -5.67
N ARG A 109 9.75 -4.22 -7.00
CA ARG A 109 10.27 -5.47 -7.57
C ARG A 109 11.70 -5.76 -7.09
N ALA A 110 12.61 -4.78 -7.20
CA ALA A 110 14.00 -4.95 -6.82
C ALA A 110 14.16 -5.29 -5.32
N LYS A 111 13.28 -4.76 -4.48
CA LYS A 111 13.22 -5.06 -3.05
C LYS A 111 12.72 -6.49 -2.77
N LEU A 112 11.71 -6.97 -3.49
CA LEU A 112 11.05 -8.25 -3.21
C LEU A 112 11.68 -9.46 -3.91
N GLU A 113 12.32 -9.26 -5.07
CA GLU A 113 13.02 -10.31 -5.80
C GLU A 113 13.99 -11.15 -4.93
N PRO A 114 14.91 -10.56 -4.13
CA PRO A 114 15.81 -11.36 -3.29
C PRO A 114 15.06 -12.12 -2.18
N VAL A 115 13.94 -11.60 -1.68
CA VAL A 115 13.11 -12.28 -0.66
C VAL A 115 12.47 -13.52 -1.25
N VAL A 116 11.87 -13.42 -2.44
CA VAL A 116 11.26 -14.56 -3.12
C VAL A 116 12.31 -15.61 -3.48
N ARG A 117 13.45 -15.19 -4.06
CA ARG A 117 14.54 -16.11 -4.43
C ARG A 117 15.16 -16.79 -3.21
N GLY A 118 15.39 -16.04 -2.12
CA GLY A 118 16.01 -16.55 -0.90
C GLY A 118 15.12 -17.46 -0.06
N SER A 119 13.79 -17.25 -0.10
CA SER A 119 12.83 -18.06 0.64
C SER A 119 12.48 -19.39 -0.06
N GLY A 120 12.80 -19.54 -1.34
CA GLY A 120 12.37 -20.68 -2.15
C GLY A 120 10.86 -20.68 -2.45
N MET A 121 10.15 -19.58 -2.17
CA MET A 121 8.73 -19.43 -2.48
C MET A 121 8.49 -19.57 -3.99
N ARG A 122 7.43 -20.30 -4.33
CA ARG A 122 6.89 -20.43 -5.69
C ARG A 122 5.40 -20.11 -5.64
N ALA A 123 4.92 -19.36 -6.63
CA ALA A 123 3.52 -19.37 -6.98
C ALA A 123 3.36 -20.50 -8.00
N ASP A 124 2.56 -21.50 -7.67
CA ASP A 124 2.11 -22.54 -8.59
C ASP A 124 1.02 -22.04 -9.55
#